data_AF-A0A2N7RJY2-F1
#
_entry.id   AF-A0A2N7RJY2-F1
#
_cell.length_a   1.000
_cell.length_b   1.000
_cell.length_c   1.000
_cell.angle_alpha   90.00
_cell.angle_beta   90.00
_cell.angle_gamma   90.00
#
_symmetry.space_group_name_H-M   'P 1'
#
loop_
_entity.id
_entity.type
_entity.pdbx_description
1 polymer ?
#
loop_
_entity_poly.entity_id
_entity_poly.type
_entity_poly.pdbx_seq_one_letter_code
_entity_poly.pdbx_strand_id
1 'polypeptide(L)'
;MNVKLTGIAIAALAAALALACWPAADTANPDGAAAVAAGAASASQGRSLAAYFSIDAAPVPGAPPVAVTLVQRLERLAASGKPEDAYAAYQLLDDCIAFGQEGRLPALEFELGREMTAEEKAAQQQLCAGMTQRQRDERLAYLATAARAGVPGAATLFLSEGPFGDRSALRNRPDDPLVQEWKRQAIAQLTAQADEAELSSVSTLMMAYLRDGEVVRKDAPQAYGYLLALRMVYDDILAPGTTNPYQDEYWHWLQNELTPEQQAAAALKAQAIAAKFRQHAGRPAQG
;
A
#
# COMPACT_ATOMS: atom_id res chain seq x y z
N MET A 1 -20.12 -20.21 -29.00
CA MET A 1 -18.68 -20.06 -29.32
C MET A 1 -18.02 -19.45 -28.09
N ASN A 2 -17.09 -20.20 -27.48
CA ASN A 2 -16.49 -19.92 -26.17
C ASN A 2 -15.52 -18.73 -26.25
N VAL A 3 -15.77 -17.70 -25.44
CA VAL A 3 -14.81 -16.63 -25.15
C VAL A 3 -14.03 -17.04 -23.90
N LYS A 4 -12.72 -17.29 -24.03
CA LYS A 4 -11.84 -17.55 -22.90
C LYS A 4 -11.51 -16.24 -22.19
N LEU A 5 -11.86 -16.17 -20.91
CA LEU A 5 -11.36 -15.20 -19.94
C LEU A 5 -9.91 -15.55 -19.57
N THR A 6 -8.99 -14.63 -19.84
CA THR A 6 -7.67 -14.52 -19.21
C THR A 6 -7.49 -13.02 -18.92
N GLY A 7 -7.55 -12.49 -17.70
CA GLY A 7 -7.40 -13.12 -16.39
C GLY A 7 -6.29 -12.38 -15.65
N ILE A 8 -6.63 -11.16 -15.19
CA ILE A 8 -6.18 -10.47 -13.97
C ILE A 8 -5.06 -11.23 -13.22
N ALA A 9 -3.79 -10.91 -13.49
CA ALA A 9 -2.66 -11.47 -12.73
C ALA A 9 -1.40 -10.59 -12.68
N ILE A 10 -1.47 -9.30 -13.05
CA ILE A 10 -0.27 -8.43 -13.08
C ILE A 10 -0.26 -7.40 -11.94
N ALA A 11 -1.38 -7.12 -11.28
CA ALA A 11 -1.44 -6.09 -10.23
C ALA A 11 -0.79 -6.50 -8.89
N ALA A 12 -0.65 -7.81 -8.61
CA ALA A 12 -0.16 -8.28 -7.31
C ALA A 12 1.38 -8.26 -7.18
N LEU A 13 2.13 -8.30 -8.30
CA LEU A 13 3.60 -8.37 -8.25
C LEU A 13 4.29 -7.02 -8.04
N ALA A 14 3.61 -5.90 -8.32
CA ALA A 14 4.21 -4.57 -8.15
C ALA A 14 4.20 -4.09 -6.68
N ALA A 15 3.23 -4.52 -5.87
CA ALA A 15 3.12 -4.10 -4.46
C ALA A 15 4.16 -4.77 -3.54
N ALA A 16 4.55 -6.02 -3.82
CA ALA A 16 5.49 -6.77 -2.98
C ALA A 16 6.95 -6.29 -3.09
N LEU A 17 7.34 -5.68 -4.21
CA LEU A 17 8.71 -5.15 -4.41
C LEU A 17 8.90 -3.73 -3.85
N ALA A 18 7.83 -2.94 -3.72
CA ALA A 18 7.91 -1.56 -3.21
C ALA A 18 8.12 -1.50 -1.68
N LEU A 19 7.64 -2.49 -0.92
CA LEU A 19 7.81 -2.56 0.54
C LEU A 19 9.23 -2.93 0.99
N ALA A 20 10.07 -3.46 0.10
CA ALA A 20 11.44 -3.87 0.41
C ALA A 20 12.49 -2.74 0.26
N CYS A 21 12.12 -1.58 -0.29
CA CYS A 21 13.07 -0.51 -0.65
C CYS A 21 12.93 0.78 0.17
N TRP A 22 12.11 0.81 1.23
CA TRP A 22 12.03 1.97 2.11
C TRP A 22 13.03 1.84 3.27
N PRO A 23 14.05 2.69 3.38
CA PRO A 23 14.89 2.71 4.57
C PRO A 23 14.08 3.27 5.75
N ALA A 24 14.12 2.57 6.87
CA ALA A 24 13.76 3.15 8.15
C ALA A 24 14.72 4.32 8.44
N ALA A 25 14.21 5.41 9.02
CA ALA A 25 15.02 6.56 9.38
C ALA A 25 15.99 6.17 10.52
N ASP A 26 17.27 5.99 10.20
CA ASP A 26 18.32 5.82 11.19
C ASP A 26 18.69 7.19 11.81
N THR A 27 18.46 7.32 13.11
CA THR A 27 19.00 8.41 13.93
C THR A 27 20.52 8.24 14.09
N ALA A 28 21.29 9.25 13.71
CA ALA A 28 22.75 9.22 13.69
C ALA A 28 23.42 9.48 15.06
N ASN A 29 24.33 8.55 15.45
CA ASN A 29 25.73 8.70 15.95
C ASN A 29 26.06 9.43 17.29
N PRO A 30 27.28 9.27 17.89
CA PRO A 30 28.45 8.44 17.52
C PRO A 30 29.16 7.67 18.69
N ASP A 31 30.25 6.97 18.33
CA ASP A 31 31.46 6.61 19.10
C ASP A 31 31.70 5.12 19.45
N GLY A 32 32.87 4.62 19.01
CA GLY A 32 33.52 3.43 19.56
C GLY A 32 33.93 2.37 18.54
N ALA A 33 35.06 2.59 17.87
CA ALA A 33 35.76 1.56 17.12
C ALA A 33 36.24 0.41 18.04
N ALA A 34 35.90 -0.85 17.72
CA ALA A 34 36.80 -2.01 17.79
C ALA A 34 36.07 -3.34 17.45
N ALA A 35 36.87 -4.24 16.88
CA ALA A 35 36.70 -5.71 16.80
C ALA A 35 35.92 -6.30 15.61
N VAL A 36 36.74 -6.69 14.64
CA VAL A 36 36.52 -7.67 13.57
C VAL A 36 36.17 -9.05 14.14
N ALA A 37 35.45 -9.84 13.33
CA ALA A 37 35.29 -11.30 13.36
C ALA A 37 34.00 -11.87 14.01
N ALA A 38 32.97 -12.05 13.17
CA ALA A 38 32.28 -13.35 13.03
C ALA A 38 31.30 -13.24 11.85
N GLY A 39 31.77 -13.56 10.65
CA GLY A 39 30.92 -13.77 9.49
C GLY A 39 30.16 -15.08 9.63
N ALA A 40 28.87 -15.00 9.93
CA ALA A 40 27.90 -16.07 9.70
C ALA A 40 26.55 -15.44 9.38
N ALA A 41 26.15 -15.60 8.11
CA ALA A 41 24.79 -15.53 7.57
C ALA A 41 23.80 -14.59 8.30
N SER A 42 23.71 -13.35 7.85
CA SER A 42 22.47 -12.57 8.03
C SER A 42 21.68 -12.67 6.73
N ALA A 43 20.92 -13.77 6.61
CA ALA A 43 19.75 -13.76 5.75
C ALA A 43 18.82 -12.67 6.29
N SER A 44 18.36 -11.78 5.41
CA SER A 44 17.35 -10.78 5.71
C SER A 44 16.18 -11.43 6.45
N GLN A 45 16.02 -11.11 7.73
CA GLN A 45 14.85 -11.51 8.51
C GLN A 45 13.63 -10.86 7.87
N GLY A 46 12.85 -11.66 7.14
CA GLY A 46 11.46 -11.32 6.90
C GLY A 46 10.78 -11.05 8.25
N ARG A 47 9.89 -10.05 8.28
CA ARG A 47 9.10 -9.72 9.47
C ARG A 47 8.45 -11.01 10.01
N SER A 48 8.73 -11.36 11.26
CA SER A 48 8.20 -12.60 11.84
C SER A 48 6.70 -12.46 12.16
N LEU A 49 5.95 -13.55 12.05
CA LEU A 49 4.52 -13.63 12.40
C LEU A 49 4.22 -13.21 13.85
N ALA A 50 5.20 -13.38 14.74
CA ALA A 50 5.12 -12.87 16.10
C ALA A 50 4.95 -11.34 16.13
N ALA A 51 5.50 -10.59 15.17
CA ALA A 51 5.33 -9.14 15.07
C ALA A 51 3.92 -8.74 14.58
N TYR A 52 3.29 -9.55 13.73
CA TYR A 52 1.88 -9.35 13.33
C TYR A 52 0.91 -9.62 14.48
N PHE A 53 1.17 -10.68 15.27
CA PHE A 53 0.32 -11.05 16.40
C PHE A 53 0.71 -10.40 17.73
N SER A 54 1.90 -9.84 17.85
CA SER A 54 2.44 -9.21 19.05
C SER A 54 2.98 -7.83 18.70
N ILE A 55 2.07 -6.87 18.56
CA ILE A 55 2.41 -5.45 18.63
C ILE A 55 2.54 -5.11 20.12
N ASP A 56 3.58 -5.62 20.77
CA ASP A 56 3.86 -5.37 22.18
C ASP A 56 5.37 -5.22 22.42
N ALA A 57 5.71 -4.27 23.31
CA ALA A 57 7.04 -4.17 23.89
C ALA A 57 7.39 -5.48 24.65
N ALA A 58 8.69 -5.78 24.74
CA ALA A 58 9.23 -7.04 25.22
C ALA A 58 8.50 -7.62 26.46
N PRO A 59 8.17 -8.92 26.47
CA PRO A 59 7.39 -9.53 27.54
C PRO A 59 8.15 -9.55 28.87
N VAL A 60 7.43 -9.27 29.96
CA VAL A 60 7.90 -9.54 31.33
C VAL A 60 7.91 -11.06 31.54
N PRO A 61 9.04 -11.70 31.92
CA PRO A 61 9.09 -13.14 32.09
C PRO A 61 8.20 -13.61 33.26
N GLY A 62 7.31 -14.57 33.01
CA GLY A 62 6.67 -15.39 34.05
C GLY A 62 5.15 -15.24 34.24
N ALA A 63 4.46 -14.37 33.51
CA ALA A 63 3.00 -14.36 33.49
C ALA A 63 2.46 -15.33 32.41
N PRO A 64 1.38 -16.10 32.66
CA PRO A 64 0.69 -16.81 31.59
C PRO A 64 0.28 -15.79 30.51
N PRO A 65 0.43 -16.09 29.20
CA PRO A 65 0.11 -15.15 28.15
C PRO A 65 -1.38 -14.83 28.22
N VAL A 66 -1.70 -13.64 28.73
CA VAL A 66 -3.07 -13.11 28.63
C VAL A 66 -3.27 -12.80 27.16
N ALA A 67 -4.14 -13.55 26.50
CA ALA A 67 -4.50 -13.28 25.12
C ALA A 67 -5.09 -11.86 25.04
N VAL A 68 -4.33 -10.93 24.46
CA VAL A 68 -4.78 -9.54 24.33
C VAL A 68 -5.96 -9.50 23.37
N THR A 69 -7.10 -9.02 23.87
CA THR A 69 -8.34 -8.98 23.09
C THR A 69 -8.27 -7.96 21.96
N LEU A 70 -9.12 -8.11 20.93
CA LEU A 70 -9.25 -7.11 19.85
C LEU A 70 -9.47 -5.70 20.39
N VAL A 71 -10.36 -5.55 21.39
CA VAL A 71 -10.66 -4.25 22.03
C VAL A 71 -9.41 -3.64 22.63
N GLN A 72 -8.65 -4.41 23.42
CA GLN A 72 -7.42 -3.93 24.04
C GLN A 72 -6.35 -3.54 23.00
N ARG A 73 -6.28 -4.24 21.86
CA ARG A 73 -5.36 -3.85 20.77
C ARG A 73 -5.79 -2.55 20.12
N LEU A 74 -7.07 -2.41 19.81
CA LEU A 74 -7.61 -1.18 19.20
C LEU A 74 -7.46 0.03 20.13
N GLU A 75 -7.70 -0.13 21.42
CA GLU A 75 -7.50 0.94 22.41
C GLU A 75 -6.04 1.40 22.47
N ARG A 76 -5.09 0.46 22.41
CA ARG A 76 -3.65 0.79 22.38
C ARG A 76 -3.25 1.53 21.10
N LEU A 77 -3.72 1.06 19.95
CA LEU A 77 -3.47 1.71 18.65
C LEU A 77 -4.09 3.10 18.59
N ALA A 78 -5.32 3.26 19.09
CA ALA A 78 -5.99 4.56 19.14
C ALA A 78 -5.30 5.53 20.10
N ALA A 79 -4.77 5.04 21.23
CA ALA A 79 -4.12 5.88 22.24
C ALA A 79 -2.78 6.48 21.80
N SER A 80 -2.11 5.91 20.80
CA SER A 80 -0.81 6.44 20.34
C SER A 80 -0.91 7.75 19.56
N GLY A 81 -2.07 8.01 18.94
CA GLY A 81 -2.29 9.14 18.04
C GLY A 81 -1.47 9.11 16.75
N LYS A 82 -0.75 8.01 16.47
CA LYS A 82 0.09 7.89 15.27
C LYS A 82 -0.76 7.47 14.06
N PRO A 83 -0.57 8.09 12.89
CA PRO A 83 -1.29 7.67 11.68
C PRO A 83 -1.05 6.21 11.28
N GLU A 84 0.15 5.69 11.51
CA GLU A 84 0.52 4.30 11.23
C GLU A 84 -0.28 3.33 12.10
N ASP A 85 -0.56 3.70 13.34
CA ASP A 85 -1.36 2.88 14.25
C ASP A 85 -2.85 2.92 13.88
N ALA A 86 -3.33 4.04 13.31
CA ALA A 86 -4.65 4.06 12.68
C ALA A 86 -4.71 3.10 11.49
N TYR A 87 -3.67 3.06 10.65
CA TYR A 87 -3.62 2.10 9.54
C TYR A 87 -3.59 0.65 10.04
N ALA A 88 -2.80 0.35 11.08
CA ALA A 88 -2.78 -0.96 11.72
C ALA A 88 -4.13 -1.34 12.34
N ALA A 89 -4.87 -0.37 12.91
CA ALA A 89 -6.21 -0.60 13.44
C ALA A 89 -7.21 -0.94 12.33
N TYR A 90 -7.12 -0.27 11.17
CA TYR A 90 -7.89 -0.65 9.99
C TYR A 90 -7.56 -2.08 9.54
N GLN A 91 -6.27 -2.42 9.36
CA GLN A 91 -5.85 -3.76 8.92
C GLN A 91 -6.35 -4.85 9.87
N LEU A 92 -6.24 -4.63 11.19
CA LEU A 92 -6.72 -5.56 12.20
C LEU A 92 -8.23 -5.83 12.10
N LEU A 93 -9.02 -4.79 11.85
CA LEU A 93 -10.46 -4.91 11.66
C LEU A 93 -10.82 -5.56 10.33
N ASP A 94 -10.11 -5.21 9.26
CA ASP A 94 -10.32 -5.78 7.92
C ASP A 94 -9.99 -7.27 7.90
N ASP A 95 -8.87 -7.68 8.50
CA ASP A 95 -8.50 -9.09 8.69
C ASP A 95 -9.59 -9.87 9.44
N CYS A 96 -10.16 -9.29 10.50
CA CYS A 96 -11.26 -9.94 11.20
C CYS A 96 -12.54 -10.06 10.36
N ILE A 97 -12.80 -9.12 9.45
CA ILE A 97 -13.93 -9.18 8.51
C ILE A 97 -13.67 -10.27 7.47
N ALA A 98 -12.50 -10.25 6.82
CA ALA A 98 -12.10 -11.22 5.81
C ALA A 98 -12.08 -12.65 6.38
N PHE A 99 -11.47 -12.84 7.55
CA PHE A 99 -11.44 -14.14 8.22
C PHE A 99 -12.85 -14.62 8.58
N GLY A 100 -13.74 -13.74 9.02
CA GLY A 100 -15.13 -14.10 9.32
C GLY A 100 -15.94 -14.54 8.09
N GLN A 101 -15.56 -14.08 6.89
CA GLN A 101 -16.22 -14.42 5.63
C GLN A 101 -15.62 -15.67 4.97
N GLU A 102 -14.30 -15.81 5.02
CA GLU A 102 -13.57 -16.83 4.25
C GLU A 102 -12.96 -17.94 5.11
N GLY A 103 -12.86 -17.76 6.43
CA GLY A 103 -12.15 -18.67 7.33
C GLY A 103 -10.62 -18.71 7.11
N ARG A 104 -10.08 -17.70 6.42
CA ARG A 104 -8.67 -17.54 6.05
C ARG A 104 -8.32 -16.07 5.82
N LEU A 105 -7.02 -15.78 5.70
CA LEU A 105 -6.49 -14.45 5.40
C LEU A 105 -5.64 -14.52 4.13
N PRO A 106 -6.21 -14.28 2.93
CA PRO A 106 -5.49 -14.50 1.67
C PRO A 106 -4.23 -13.65 1.52
N ALA A 107 -4.24 -12.41 2.02
CA ALA A 107 -3.07 -11.53 2.00
C ALA A 107 -1.93 -12.12 2.85
N LEU A 108 -2.25 -12.59 4.07
CA LEU A 108 -1.28 -13.25 4.94
C LEU A 108 -0.76 -14.56 4.33
N GLU A 109 -1.62 -15.39 3.76
CA GLU A 109 -1.23 -16.65 3.11
C GLU A 109 -0.30 -16.42 1.91
N PHE A 110 -0.55 -15.35 1.14
CA PHE A 110 0.33 -14.92 0.07
C PHE A 110 1.70 -14.47 0.60
N GLU A 111 1.73 -13.65 1.65
CA GLU A 111 2.98 -13.21 2.29
C GLU A 111 3.80 -14.38 2.85
N LEU A 112 3.11 -15.39 3.40
CA LEU A 112 3.75 -16.59 3.94
C LEU A 112 4.12 -17.62 2.88
N GLY A 113 3.54 -17.54 1.67
CA GLY A 113 3.65 -18.57 0.65
C GLY A 113 3.04 -19.92 1.08
N ARG A 114 2.14 -19.92 2.06
CA ARG A 114 1.44 -21.12 2.57
C ARG A 114 0.09 -20.78 3.18
N GLU A 115 -0.78 -21.77 3.29
CA GLU A 115 -2.03 -21.66 4.03
C GLU A 115 -1.80 -21.49 5.53
N MET A 116 -2.79 -20.89 6.21
CA MET A 116 -2.80 -20.80 7.67
C MET A 116 -2.96 -22.18 8.32
N THR A 117 -2.18 -22.46 9.37
CA THR A 117 -2.32 -23.69 10.17
C THR A 117 -3.61 -23.68 11.00
N ALA A 118 -3.97 -24.83 11.56
CA ALA A 118 -5.14 -24.92 12.44
C ALA A 118 -5.00 -24.03 13.69
N GLU A 119 -3.79 -23.95 14.25
CA GLU A 119 -3.45 -23.11 15.39
C GLU A 119 -3.57 -21.62 15.05
N GLU A 120 -3.11 -21.21 13.86
CA GLU A 120 -3.22 -19.81 13.40
C GLU A 120 -4.67 -19.42 13.17
N LYS A 121 -5.47 -20.30 12.56
CA LYS A 121 -6.92 -20.09 12.41
C LYS A 121 -7.62 -20.00 13.77
N ALA A 122 -7.24 -20.84 14.74
CA ALA A 122 -7.79 -20.79 16.08
C ALA A 122 -7.42 -19.49 16.82
N ALA A 123 -6.18 -19.02 16.68
CA ALA A 123 -5.72 -17.76 17.25
C ALA A 123 -6.46 -16.56 16.63
N GLN A 124 -6.63 -16.54 15.30
CA GLN A 124 -7.38 -15.49 14.61
C GLN A 124 -8.86 -15.50 15.02
N GLN A 125 -9.46 -16.68 15.13
CA GLN A 125 -10.84 -16.84 15.61
C GLN A 125 -11.00 -16.28 17.04
N GLN A 126 -10.04 -16.53 17.93
CA GLN A 126 -10.05 -16.01 19.29
C GLN A 126 -9.83 -14.49 19.33
N LEU A 127 -8.91 -13.97 18.51
CA LEU A 127 -8.65 -12.53 18.42
C LEU A 127 -9.90 -11.77 17.96
N CYS A 128 -10.54 -12.25 16.89
CA CYS A 128 -11.72 -11.63 16.31
C CYS A 128 -13.02 -11.93 17.09
N ALA A 129 -12.94 -12.76 18.14
CA ALA A 129 -14.08 -13.05 19.01
C ALA A 129 -14.54 -11.75 19.70
N GLY A 130 -15.81 -11.40 19.49
CA GLY A 130 -16.39 -10.20 20.08
C GLY A 130 -16.29 -8.92 19.23
N MET A 131 -15.85 -9.02 17.96
CA MET A 131 -15.90 -7.87 17.06
C MET A 131 -17.33 -7.38 16.84
N THR A 132 -17.58 -6.14 17.27
CA THR A 132 -18.90 -5.48 17.21
C THR A 132 -19.18 -4.88 15.82
N GLN A 133 -20.44 -4.55 15.53
CA GLN A 133 -20.78 -3.80 14.31
C GLN A 133 -20.17 -2.40 14.31
N ARG A 134 -20.17 -1.74 15.47
CA ARG A 134 -19.52 -0.43 15.63
C ARG A 134 -18.06 -0.44 15.19
N GLN A 135 -17.30 -1.46 15.60
CA GLN A 135 -15.90 -1.61 15.19
C GLN A 135 -15.76 -1.83 13.68
N ARG A 136 -16.70 -2.56 13.05
CA ARG A 136 -16.70 -2.72 11.58
C ARG A 136 -16.94 -1.38 10.89
N ASP A 137 -17.83 -0.55 11.42
CA ASP A 137 -18.13 0.78 10.86
C ASP A 137 -16.97 1.77 11.08
N GLU A 138 -16.30 1.71 12.24
CA GLU A 138 -15.16 2.56 12.59
C GLU A 138 -13.91 2.30 11.71
N ARG A 139 -13.77 1.11 11.10
CA ARG A 139 -12.60 0.75 10.28
C ARG A 139 -12.28 1.78 9.20
N LEU A 140 -13.30 2.33 8.55
CA LEU A 140 -13.13 3.29 7.47
C LEU A 140 -12.64 4.65 7.96
N ALA A 141 -12.96 5.02 9.20
CA ALA A 141 -12.46 6.24 9.82
C ALA A 141 -10.96 6.15 10.11
N TYR A 142 -10.49 4.99 10.57
CA TYR A 142 -9.06 4.70 10.72
C TYR A 142 -8.33 4.79 9.38
N LEU A 143 -8.86 4.16 8.33
CA LEU A 143 -8.28 4.23 7.00
C LEU A 143 -8.23 5.65 6.44
N ALA A 144 -9.31 6.42 6.57
CA ALA A 144 -9.37 7.81 6.14
C ALA A 144 -8.35 8.69 6.87
N THR A 145 -8.09 8.41 8.14
CA THR A 145 -7.07 9.10 8.95
C THR A 145 -5.67 8.78 8.44
N ALA A 146 -5.36 7.50 8.25
CA ALA A 146 -4.08 7.04 7.73
C ALA A 146 -3.80 7.58 6.31
N ALA A 147 -4.79 7.51 5.41
CA ALA A 147 -4.66 7.97 4.03
C ALA A 147 -4.39 9.47 3.96
N ARG A 148 -5.11 10.28 4.76
CA ARG A 148 -4.91 11.73 4.85
C ARG A 148 -3.53 12.10 5.38
N ALA A 149 -2.98 11.31 6.29
CA ALA A 149 -1.66 11.52 6.86
C ALA A 149 -0.51 11.03 5.96
N GLY A 150 -0.80 10.42 4.81
CA GLY A 150 0.22 9.94 3.90
C GLY A 150 0.82 8.58 4.27
N VAL A 151 0.15 7.78 5.11
CA VAL A 151 0.63 6.43 5.43
C VAL A 151 0.68 5.60 4.14
N PRO A 152 1.83 4.96 3.82
CA PRO A 152 2.00 4.19 2.60
C PRO A 152 0.90 3.14 2.39
N GLY A 153 0.34 3.09 1.18
CA GLY A 153 -0.71 2.14 0.80
C GLY A 153 -2.11 2.48 1.31
N ALA A 154 -2.25 3.36 2.31
CA ALA A 154 -3.56 3.71 2.87
C ALA A 154 -4.45 4.46 1.86
N ALA A 155 -3.90 5.33 1.01
CA ALA A 155 -4.69 6.03 -0.02
C ALA A 155 -5.21 5.07 -1.11
N THR A 156 -4.40 4.08 -1.50
CA THR A 156 -4.80 3.02 -2.44
C THR A 156 -5.95 2.18 -1.88
N LEU A 157 -5.85 1.79 -0.61
CA LEU A 157 -6.92 1.05 0.06
C LEU A 157 -8.19 1.89 0.26
N PHE A 158 -8.03 3.16 0.64
CA PHE A 158 -9.15 4.10 0.76
C PHE A 158 -9.93 4.20 -0.55
N LEU A 159 -9.24 4.30 -1.68
CA LEU A 159 -9.87 4.25 -3.01
C LEU A 159 -10.59 2.90 -3.24
N SER A 160 -9.98 1.79 -2.85
CA SER A 160 -10.52 0.45 -3.12
C SER A 160 -11.82 0.12 -2.37
N GLU A 161 -11.96 0.61 -1.13
CA GLU A 161 -13.15 0.47 -0.28
C GLU A 161 -14.37 1.17 -0.91
N GLY A 162 -14.13 2.29 -1.59
CA GLY A 162 -15.18 3.12 -2.15
C GLY A 162 -15.85 4.04 -1.13
N PRO A 163 -16.84 4.84 -1.58
CA PRO A 163 -17.55 5.77 -0.71
C PRO A 163 -18.22 5.04 0.46
N PHE A 164 -17.81 5.35 1.69
CA PHE A 164 -18.38 4.76 2.91
C PHE A 164 -18.33 3.22 2.95
N GLY A 165 -17.35 2.61 2.27
CA GLY A 165 -17.21 1.15 2.17
C GLY A 165 -18.20 0.50 1.19
N ASP A 166 -18.91 1.31 0.39
CA ASP A 166 -19.81 0.87 -0.67
C ASP A 166 -19.27 1.31 -2.02
N ARG A 167 -18.39 0.49 -2.61
CA ARG A 167 -17.88 0.73 -3.96
C ARG A 167 -18.98 0.83 -5.03
N SER A 168 -20.12 0.18 -4.83
CA SER A 168 -21.24 0.24 -5.78
C SER A 168 -21.86 1.63 -5.87
N ALA A 169 -21.68 2.47 -4.85
CA ALA A 169 -22.10 3.87 -4.84
C ALA A 169 -21.56 4.65 -6.04
N LEU A 170 -20.34 4.33 -6.49
CA LEU A 170 -19.71 5.00 -7.64
C LEU A 170 -20.50 4.83 -8.94
N ARG A 171 -21.25 3.72 -9.07
CA ARG A 171 -22.14 3.44 -10.21
C ARG A 171 -23.58 3.82 -9.96
N ASN A 172 -24.09 3.51 -8.77
CA ASN A 172 -25.53 3.58 -8.48
C ASN A 172 -25.98 5.00 -8.10
N ARG A 173 -25.06 5.81 -7.57
CA ARG A 173 -25.30 7.19 -7.12
C ARG A 173 -24.10 8.09 -7.44
N PRO A 174 -23.69 8.18 -8.72
CA PRO A 174 -22.47 8.90 -9.10
C PRO A 174 -22.55 10.40 -8.81
N ASP A 175 -23.76 10.97 -8.84
CA ASP A 175 -24.01 12.42 -8.65
C ASP A 175 -24.34 12.80 -7.20
N ASP A 176 -24.33 11.84 -6.27
CA ASP A 176 -24.48 12.12 -4.83
C ASP A 176 -23.33 13.04 -4.37
N PRO A 177 -23.63 14.20 -3.74
CA PRO A 177 -22.60 15.13 -3.28
C PRO A 177 -21.55 14.49 -2.37
N LEU A 178 -21.95 13.51 -1.55
CA LEU A 178 -21.03 12.80 -0.66
C LEU A 178 -20.10 11.85 -1.43
N VAL A 179 -20.60 11.23 -2.50
CA VAL A 179 -19.79 10.41 -3.40
C VAL A 179 -18.80 11.27 -4.18
N GLN A 180 -19.23 12.45 -4.65
CA GLN A 180 -18.35 13.41 -5.32
C GLN A 180 -17.27 13.95 -4.38
N GLU A 181 -17.63 14.25 -3.13
CA GLU A 181 -16.66 14.64 -2.10
C GLU A 181 -15.62 13.54 -1.87
N TRP A 182 -16.08 12.31 -1.70
CA TRP A 182 -15.18 11.16 -1.52
C TRP A 182 -14.24 10.99 -2.72
N LYS A 183 -14.72 11.12 -3.97
CA LYS A 183 -13.88 11.01 -5.18
C LYS A 183 -12.75 12.04 -5.16
N ARG A 184 -13.09 13.30 -4.83
CA ARG A 184 -12.11 14.38 -4.73
C ARG A 184 -11.08 14.09 -3.64
N GLN A 185 -11.52 13.61 -2.47
CA GLN A 185 -10.62 13.25 -1.37
C GLN A 185 -9.68 12.10 -1.75
N ALA A 186 -10.20 11.02 -2.34
CA ALA A 186 -9.39 9.86 -2.73
C ALA A 186 -8.29 10.25 -3.74
N ILE A 187 -8.64 11.03 -4.77
CA ILE A 187 -7.67 11.49 -5.77
C ILE A 187 -6.66 12.46 -5.18
N ALA A 188 -7.08 13.38 -4.31
CA ALA A 188 -6.17 14.31 -3.64
C ALA A 188 -5.14 13.57 -2.76
N GLN A 189 -5.59 12.57 -1.99
CA GLN A 189 -4.71 11.75 -1.14
C GLN A 189 -3.72 10.92 -1.96
N LEU A 190 -4.21 10.23 -3.01
CA LEU A 190 -3.35 9.49 -3.93
C LEU A 190 -2.32 10.41 -4.59
N THR A 191 -2.74 11.59 -5.06
CA THR A 191 -1.84 12.54 -5.72
C THR A 191 -0.75 13.02 -4.78
N ALA A 192 -1.10 13.38 -3.54
CA ALA A 192 -0.13 13.78 -2.53
C ALA A 192 0.89 12.68 -2.21
N GLN A 193 0.44 11.42 -2.09
CA GLN A 193 1.35 10.29 -1.86
C GLN A 193 2.22 9.98 -3.10
N ALA A 194 1.66 10.10 -4.31
CA ALA A 194 2.42 9.93 -5.55
C ALA A 194 3.50 11.00 -5.73
N ASP A 195 3.23 12.25 -5.32
CA ASP A 195 4.19 13.35 -5.34
C ASP A 195 5.34 13.14 -4.33
N GLU A 196 5.10 12.39 -3.25
CA GLU A 196 6.14 11.87 -2.33
C GLU A 196 6.69 10.49 -2.76
N ALA A 197 6.50 10.14 -4.04
CA ALA A 197 7.03 8.93 -4.67
C ALA A 197 6.59 7.58 -4.03
N GLU A 198 5.41 7.54 -3.42
CA GLU A 198 4.79 6.29 -3.01
C GLU A 198 4.28 5.52 -4.24
N LEU A 199 4.97 4.43 -4.59
CA LEU A 199 4.80 3.77 -5.88
C LEU A 199 3.41 3.14 -6.09
N SER A 200 2.74 2.70 -5.02
CA SER A 200 1.38 2.16 -5.13
C SER A 200 0.40 3.24 -5.60
N SER A 201 0.55 4.47 -5.11
CA SER A 201 -0.25 5.63 -5.49
C SER A 201 0.05 6.08 -6.92
N VAL A 202 1.34 6.11 -7.31
CA VAL A 202 1.74 6.41 -8.69
C VAL A 202 1.11 5.41 -9.67
N SER A 203 1.22 4.10 -9.39
CA SER A 203 0.62 3.03 -10.20
C SER A 203 -0.91 3.11 -10.24
N THR A 204 -1.54 3.37 -9.09
CA THR A 204 -2.99 3.51 -8.98
C THR A 204 -3.51 4.69 -9.81
N LEU A 205 -2.86 5.85 -9.75
CA LEU A 205 -3.25 7.02 -10.53
C LEU A 205 -3.01 6.83 -12.02
N MET A 206 -1.90 6.19 -12.40
CA MET A 206 -1.65 5.80 -13.79
C MET A 206 -2.84 4.97 -14.33
N MET A 207 -3.26 3.93 -13.60
CA MET A 207 -4.39 3.10 -14.02
C MET A 207 -5.72 3.87 -14.00
N ALA A 208 -5.92 4.76 -13.03
CA ALA A 208 -7.15 5.53 -12.88
C ALA A 208 -7.37 6.47 -14.07
N TYR A 209 -6.33 7.17 -14.52
CA TYR A 209 -6.41 8.12 -15.63
C TYR A 209 -6.29 7.48 -17.02
N LEU A 210 -5.90 6.21 -17.11
CA LEU A 210 -5.67 5.52 -18.39
C LEU A 210 -6.93 5.39 -19.27
N ARG A 211 -8.10 5.30 -18.64
CA ARG A 211 -9.40 5.13 -19.31
C ARG A 211 -10.51 5.77 -18.48
N ASP A 212 -11.66 5.98 -19.10
CA ASP A 212 -12.83 6.45 -18.36
C ASP A 212 -13.21 5.44 -17.27
N GLY A 213 -13.30 5.95 -16.05
CA GLY A 213 -13.63 5.18 -14.86
C GLY A 213 -14.71 5.84 -14.03
N GLU A 214 -15.09 5.15 -12.96
CA GLU A 214 -16.16 5.61 -12.07
C GLU A 214 -15.67 6.75 -11.14
N VAL A 215 -14.35 6.88 -10.94
CA VAL A 215 -13.73 7.86 -10.02
C VAL A 215 -13.20 9.08 -10.78
N VAL A 216 -12.49 8.88 -11.89
CA VAL A 216 -11.96 9.94 -12.76
C VAL A 216 -12.25 9.60 -14.22
N ARG A 217 -12.30 10.63 -15.06
CA ARG A 217 -12.33 10.46 -16.52
C ARG A 217 -10.91 10.18 -17.04
N LYS A 218 -10.83 9.64 -18.25
CA LYS A 218 -9.55 9.49 -18.95
C LYS A 218 -8.84 10.85 -19.03
N ASP A 219 -7.56 10.85 -18.67
CA ASP A 219 -6.65 11.98 -18.80
C ASP A 219 -5.29 11.44 -19.25
N ALA A 220 -5.07 11.44 -20.57
CA ALA A 220 -3.86 10.86 -21.16
C ALA A 220 -2.58 11.57 -20.68
N PRO A 221 -2.50 12.92 -20.58
CA PRO A 221 -1.38 13.60 -19.94
C PRO A 221 -1.06 13.12 -18.52
N GLN A 222 -2.07 12.99 -17.65
CA GLN A 222 -1.84 12.50 -16.28
C GLN A 222 -1.36 11.04 -16.27
N ALA A 223 -2.05 10.15 -17.01
CA ALA A 223 -1.68 8.74 -17.10
C ALA A 223 -0.25 8.56 -17.60
N TYR A 224 0.14 9.32 -18.63
CA TYR A 224 1.48 9.30 -19.20
C TYR A 224 2.55 9.80 -18.23
N GLY A 225 2.27 10.87 -17.47
CA GLY A 225 3.19 11.38 -16.45
C GLY A 225 3.49 10.36 -15.35
N TYR A 226 2.45 9.68 -14.82
CA TYR A 226 2.65 8.62 -13.82
C TYR A 226 3.33 7.37 -14.41
N LEU A 227 2.99 6.98 -15.65
CA LEU A 227 3.66 5.88 -16.34
C LEU A 227 5.17 6.16 -16.52
N LEU A 228 5.52 7.37 -16.94
CA LEU A 228 6.91 7.79 -17.10
C LEU A 228 7.66 7.79 -15.76
N ALA A 229 7.01 8.24 -14.68
CA ALA A 229 7.58 8.18 -13.34
C ALA A 229 7.92 6.74 -12.93
N LEU A 230 6.98 5.80 -13.12
CA LEU A 230 7.20 4.38 -12.84
C LEU A 230 8.34 3.82 -13.70
N ARG A 231 8.38 4.17 -14.98
CA ARG A 231 9.46 3.73 -15.86
C ARG A 231 10.82 4.19 -15.33
N MET A 232 10.98 5.49 -15.03
CA MET A 232 12.22 6.05 -14.50
C MET A 232 12.65 5.38 -13.19
N VAL A 233 11.70 5.20 -12.25
CA VAL A 233 11.98 4.52 -10.97
C VAL A 233 12.37 3.05 -11.19
N TYR A 234 11.67 2.34 -12.06
CA TYR A 234 11.97 0.94 -12.32
C TYR A 234 13.31 0.74 -13.03
N ASP A 235 13.69 1.65 -13.94
CA ASP A 235 15.02 1.66 -14.55
C ASP A 235 16.13 1.87 -13.49
N ASP A 236 15.86 2.60 -12.40
CA ASP A 236 16.82 2.77 -11.30
C ASP A 236 16.95 1.53 -10.40
N ILE A 237 15.86 0.79 -10.14
CA ILE A 237 15.86 -0.32 -9.16
C ILE A 237 16.18 -1.69 -9.78
N LEU A 238 15.88 -1.89 -11.06
CA LEU A 238 16.04 -3.19 -11.71
C LEU A 238 17.52 -3.50 -11.97
N ALA A 239 17.88 -4.77 -11.87
CA ALA A 239 19.23 -5.22 -12.19
C ALA A 239 19.52 -5.04 -13.69
N PRO A 240 20.78 -4.75 -14.08
CA PRO A 240 21.16 -4.64 -15.49
C PRO A 240 20.71 -5.86 -16.31
N GLY A 241 20.10 -5.61 -17.47
CA GLY A 241 19.56 -6.67 -18.33
C GLY A 241 18.15 -7.15 -17.98
N THR A 242 17.54 -6.63 -16.92
CA THR A 242 16.13 -6.88 -16.59
C THR A 242 15.22 -5.94 -17.38
N THR A 243 14.22 -6.50 -18.06
CA THR A 243 13.22 -5.70 -18.78
C THR A 243 12.34 -4.95 -17.78
N ASN A 244 12.19 -3.64 -17.97
CA ASN A 244 11.28 -2.85 -17.17
C ASN A 244 9.82 -3.15 -17.57
N PRO A 245 8.94 -3.48 -16.60
CA PRO A 245 7.56 -3.90 -16.88
C PRO A 245 6.68 -2.78 -17.47
N TYR A 246 7.15 -1.53 -17.47
CA TYR A 246 6.45 -0.36 -18.01
C TYR A 246 6.97 0.07 -19.40
N GLN A 247 7.67 -0.81 -20.13
CA GLN A 247 8.20 -0.51 -21.47
C GLN A 247 7.26 -0.90 -22.64
N ASP A 248 6.06 -1.39 -22.33
CA ASP A 248 5.13 -1.97 -23.32
C ASP A 248 4.47 -0.94 -24.26
N GLU A 249 3.81 -1.46 -25.31
CA GLU A 249 3.06 -0.73 -26.36
C GLU A 249 2.15 0.40 -25.84
N TYR A 250 1.63 0.25 -24.62
CA TYR A 250 0.82 1.27 -23.93
C TYR A 250 1.52 2.64 -23.83
N TRP A 251 2.85 2.65 -23.68
CA TRP A 251 3.65 3.87 -23.66
C TRP A 251 3.52 4.65 -24.98
N HIS A 252 3.73 3.97 -26.11
CA HIS A 252 3.68 4.61 -27.42
C HIS A 252 2.27 5.08 -27.77
N TRP A 253 1.26 4.32 -27.38
CA TRP A 253 -0.13 4.72 -27.56
C TRP A 253 -0.45 6.01 -26.78
N LEU A 254 -0.11 6.09 -25.49
CA LEU A 254 -0.31 7.30 -24.71
C LEU A 254 0.50 8.47 -25.29
N GLN A 255 1.77 8.27 -25.64
CA GLN A 255 2.61 9.33 -26.18
C GLN A 255 2.02 9.96 -27.45
N ASN A 256 1.44 9.15 -28.33
CA ASN A 256 0.86 9.61 -29.60
C ASN A 256 -0.42 10.43 -29.44
N GLU A 257 -1.11 10.35 -28.29
CA GLU A 257 -2.29 11.18 -27.99
C GLU A 257 -1.94 12.57 -27.47
N LEU A 258 -0.67 12.83 -27.14
CA LEU A 258 -0.23 14.05 -26.46
C LEU A 258 0.45 15.02 -27.43
N THR A 259 0.16 16.31 -27.25
CA THR A 259 0.96 17.40 -27.83
C THR A 259 2.37 17.43 -27.22
N PRO A 260 3.37 18.00 -27.91
CA PRO A 260 4.73 18.13 -27.37
C PRO A 260 4.78 18.85 -26.01
N GLU A 261 3.92 19.86 -25.82
CA GLU A 261 3.80 20.61 -24.56
C GLU A 261 3.30 19.73 -23.41
N GLN A 262 2.30 18.88 -23.68
CA GLN A 262 1.80 17.90 -22.70
C GLN A 262 2.85 16.84 -22.38
N GLN A 263 3.60 16.35 -23.37
CA GLN A 263 4.71 15.41 -23.14
C GLN A 263 5.79 16.05 -22.26
N ALA A 264 6.16 17.31 -22.52
CA ALA A 264 7.13 18.03 -21.71
C ALA A 264 6.65 18.23 -20.26
N ALA A 265 5.39 18.62 -20.06
CA ALA A 265 4.80 18.78 -18.72
C ALA A 265 4.75 17.45 -17.95
N ALA A 266 4.36 16.36 -18.62
CA ALA A 266 4.35 15.02 -18.03
C ALA A 266 5.77 14.54 -17.67
N ALA A 267 6.77 14.84 -18.51
CA ALA A 267 8.17 14.55 -18.22
C ALA A 267 8.68 15.30 -16.98
N LEU A 268 8.33 16.57 -16.81
CA LEU A 268 8.69 17.33 -15.61
C LEU A 268 8.08 16.71 -14.35
N LYS A 269 6.79 16.33 -14.40
CA LYS A 269 6.14 15.64 -13.28
C LYS A 269 6.81 14.31 -12.95
N ALA A 270 7.10 13.50 -13.98
CA ALA A 270 7.76 12.22 -13.80
C ALA A 270 9.17 12.34 -13.19
N GLN A 271 9.94 13.32 -13.66
CA GLN A 271 11.27 13.63 -13.12
C GLN A 271 11.20 14.05 -11.65
N ALA A 272 10.20 14.84 -11.27
CA ALA A 272 10.01 15.26 -9.88
C ALA A 272 9.74 14.04 -8.96
N ILE A 273 8.84 13.14 -9.38
CA ILE A 273 8.54 11.90 -8.64
C ILE A 273 9.77 10.99 -8.56
N ALA A 274 10.47 10.77 -9.68
CA ALA A 274 11.68 9.94 -9.69
C ALA A 274 12.81 10.55 -8.83
N ALA A 275 12.97 11.87 -8.83
CA ALA A 275 13.92 12.56 -7.97
C ALA A 275 13.58 12.37 -6.48
N LYS A 276 12.30 12.49 -6.12
CA LYS A 276 11.81 12.20 -4.75
C LYS A 276 12.08 10.75 -4.35
N PHE A 277 11.81 9.79 -5.23
CA PHE A 277 12.14 8.38 -4.99
C PHE A 277 13.64 8.19 -4.68
N ARG A 278 14.51 8.76 -5.50
CA ARG A 278 15.96 8.70 -5.32
C ARG A 278 16.43 9.32 -4.00
N GLN A 279 15.83 10.44 -3.60
CA GLN A 279 16.07 11.06 -2.30
C GLN A 279 15.73 10.10 -1.15
N HIS A 280 14.57 9.44 -1.21
CA HIS A 280 14.17 8.45 -0.21
C HIS A 280 15.07 7.20 -0.22
N ALA A 281 15.51 6.76 -1.38
CA ALA A 281 16.40 5.60 -1.54
C ALA A 281 17.89 5.90 -1.25
N GLY A 282 18.25 7.15 -0.92
CA GLY A 282 19.64 7.57 -0.71
C GLY A 282 20.52 7.50 -1.96
N ARG A 283 19.94 7.49 -3.16
CA ARG A 283 20.67 7.41 -4.44
C ARG A 283 20.78 8.81 -5.06
N PRO A 284 21.96 9.29 -5.46
CA PRO A 284 22.05 10.53 -6.24
C PRO A 284 21.41 10.32 -7.62
N ALA A 285 20.75 11.36 -8.15
CA ALA A 285 20.29 11.37 -9.54
C ALA A 285 21.50 11.17 -10.46
N GLN A 286 21.50 10.09 -11.25
CA GLN A 286 22.54 9.92 -12.28
C GLN A 286 22.33 11.03 -13.32
N GLY A 287 23.37 11.86 -13.48
CA GLY A 287 23.41 12.98 -14.40
C GLY A 287 23.71 12.60 -15.84
#